data_AF-A0A6H9K1S2-F1
#
_entry.id   AF-A0A6H9K1S2-F1
#
_cell.length_a   1.000
_cell.length_b   1.000
_cell.length_c   1.000
_cell.angle_alpha   90.00
_cell.angle_beta   90.00
_cell.angle_gamma   90.00
#
_symmetry.space_group_name_H-M   'P 1'
#
loop_
_entity.id
_entity.type
_entity.pdbx_description
1 polymer ?
#
loop_
_entity_poly.entity_id
_entity_poly.type
_entity_poly.pdbx_seq_one_letter_code
_entity_poly.pdbx_strand_id
1 'polypeptide(L)'
;MQKISAAPETSVFVIGPYNEPVARVRTGEKVTIETLDAFGNKITSPDDDISQIISLPFVNPLTGPIYVEGAEKGDTLVVTIHDINMTRDYGVSALIPDFGGLCGTVFTRTLQEPLPAKVMLHPINEEGIVFSENLKIPPIPYEPFYGTIGTAPEIEAISSLAPG
;
A
#
# COMPACT_ATOMS: atom_id res chain seq x y z
N MET A 1 1.44 15.68 17.98
CA MET A 1 1.33 14.30 17.48
C MET A 1 2.56 14.05 16.62
N GLN A 2 3.36 13.03 16.91
CA GLN A 2 4.53 12.70 16.10
C GLN A 2 4.06 12.33 14.69
N LYS A 3 4.76 12.84 13.68
CA LYS A 3 4.53 12.53 12.27
C LYS A 3 5.65 11.61 11.79
N ILE A 4 5.29 10.46 11.23
CA ILE A 4 6.21 9.43 10.75
C ILE A 4 5.91 9.25 9.28
N SER A 5 6.89 9.55 8.43
CA SER A 5 6.69 9.59 6.98
C SER A 5 7.57 8.58 6.26
N ALA A 6 7.01 7.91 5.26
CA ALA A 6 7.82 7.26 4.24
C ALA A 6 8.29 8.30 3.23
N ALA A 7 9.54 8.18 2.82
CA ALA A 7 10.06 8.74 1.59
C ALA A 7 10.47 7.59 0.67
N PRO A 8 10.53 7.76 -0.66
CA PRO A 8 10.96 6.69 -1.57
C PRO A 8 12.30 6.06 -1.17
N GLU A 9 13.20 6.85 -0.58
CA GLU A 9 14.54 6.44 -0.16
C GLU A 9 14.56 5.71 1.19
N THR A 10 13.53 5.90 2.03
CA THR A 10 13.40 5.27 3.36
C THR A 10 12.35 4.15 3.38
N SER A 11 11.68 3.92 2.26
CA SER A 11 10.65 2.90 2.14
C SER A 11 11.26 1.50 2.18
N VAL A 12 10.65 0.62 2.97
CA VAL A 12 11.01 -0.80 3.04
C VAL A 12 9.94 -1.64 2.34
N PHE A 13 10.37 -2.73 1.70
CA PHE A 13 9.49 -3.64 0.94
C PHE A 13 9.36 -5.02 1.59
N VAL A 14 9.84 -5.13 2.84
CA VAL A 14 9.73 -6.32 3.67
C VAL A 14 9.38 -5.94 5.10
N ILE A 15 8.57 -6.78 5.75
CA ILE A 15 8.28 -6.75 7.18
C ILE A 15 9.21 -7.78 7.85
N GLY A 16 10.14 -7.31 8.69
CA GLY A 16 11.17 -8.14 9.31
C GLY A 16 11.97 -7.39 10.38
N PRO A 17 12.78 -8.11 11.18
CA PRO A 17 13.47 -7.55 12.34
C PRO A 17 14.78 -6.79 11.99
N TYR A 18 15.13 -6.69 10.70
CA TYR A 18 16.45 -6.25 10.26
C TYR A 18 16.59 -4.75 9.99
N ASN A 19 15.46 -4.03 9.90
CA ASN A 19 15.47 -2.59 9.64
C ASN A 19 15.55 -1.82 10.96
N GLU A 20 16.37 -0.77 11.00
CA GLU A 20 16.42 0.15 12.13
C GLU A 20 15.09 0.89 12.28
N PRO A 21 14.57 1.07 13.51
CA PRO A 21 13.34 1.83 13.73
C PRO A 21 13.47 3.28 13.26
N VAL A 22 12.52 3.72 12.44
CA VAL A 22 12.42 5.13 12.00
C VAL A 22 11.75 6.01 13.04
N ALA A 23 11.08 5.40 14.02
CA ALA A 23 10.40 6.07 15.13
C ALA A 23 10.32 5.15 16.35
N ARG A 24 10.20 5.76 17.53
CA ARG A 24 9.90 5.11 18.81
C ARG A 24 8.66 5.76 19.41
N VAL A 25 7.73 4.95 19.92
CA VAL A 25 6.46 5.40 20.49
C VAL A 25 6.16 4.66 21.79
N ARG A 26 5.37 5.26 22.67
CA ARG A 26 4.84 4.60 23.87
C ARG A 26 3.47 3.99 23.63
N THR A 27 3.12 2.99 24.42
CA THR A 27 1.74 2.47 24.47
C THR A 27 0.74 3.59 24.76
N GLY A 28 -0.29 3.70 23.93
CA GLY A 28 -1.33 4.74 24.01
C GLY A 28 -0.96 6.07 23.34
N GLU A 29 0.26 6.21 22.82
CA GLU A 29 0.64 7.39 22.06
C GLU A 29 -0.06 7.43 20.69
N LYS A 30 -0.56 8.61 20.32
CA LYS A 30 -1.13 8.85 18.98
C LYS A 30 -0.05 9.39 18.05
N VAL A 31 0.01 8.84 16.85
CA VAL A 31 0.93 9.24 15.78
C VAL A 31 0.19 9.45 14.46
N THR A 32 0.77 10.26 13.58
CA THR A 32 0.35 10.42 12.20
C THR A 32 1.32 9.65 11.32
N ILE A 33 0.80 8.74 10.49
CA ILE A 33 1.59 7.98 9.51
C ILE A 33 1.31 8.55 8.12
N GLU A 34 2.35 9.02 7.43
CA GLU A 34 2.25 9.31 6.00
C GLU A 34 2.74 8.12 5.21
N THR A 35 1.94 7.74 4.21
CA THR A 35 2.19 6.59 3.34
C THR A 35 2.31 7.04 1.89
N LEU A 36 3.07 6.28 1.12
CA LEU A 36 2.99 6.30 -0.35
C LEU A 36 1.91 5.31 -0.79
N ASP A 37 1.39 5.45 -2.01
CA ASP A 37 0.54 4.42 -2.60
C ASP A 37 1.33 3.14 -2.92
N ALA A 38 0.62 2.09 -3.35
CA ALA A 38 1.20 0.79 -3.71
C ALA A 38 2.33 0.86 -4.76
N PHE A 39 2.39 1.95 -5.54
CA PHE A 39 3.33 2.19 -6.62
C PHE A 39 4.40 3.23 -6.26
N GLY A 40 4.45 3.68 -4.99
CA GLY A 40 5.38 4.71 -4.53
C GLY A 40 5.04 6.11 -5.05
N ASN A 41 3.76 6.40 -5.30
CA ASN A 41 3.24 7.64 -5.90
C ASN A 41 3.80 7.95 -7.29
N LYS A 42 4.29 6.94 -8.01
CA LYS A 42 4.94 7.13 -9.33
C LYS A 42 3.98 7.29 -10.50
N ILE A 43 2.74 6.82 -10.34
CA ILE A 43 1.72 6.88 -11.40
C ILE A 43 0.95 8.19 -11.28
N THR A 44 1.01 8.99 -12.34
CA THR A 44 0.39 10.32 -12.39
C THR A 44 -0.43 10.55 -13.67
N SER A 45 -0.39 9.62 -14.63
CA SER A 45 -1.14 9.67 -15.89
C SER A 45 -1.78 8.31 -16.24
N PRO A 46 -2.96 8.27 -16.88
CA PRO A 46 -3.49 7.03 -17.45
C PRO A 46 -2.65 6.46 -18.60
N ASP A 47 -1.78 7.26 -19.20
CA ASP A 47 -0.86 6.85 -20.27
C ASP A 47 0.47 6.29 -19.75
N ASP A 48 0.66 6.28 -18.42
CA ASP A 48 1.85 5.74 -17.79
C ASP A 48 2.00 4.24 -18.06
N ASP A 49 3.19 3.82 -18.51
CA ASP A 49 3.50 2.41 -18.70
C ASP A 49 3.86 1.77 -17.35
N ILE A 50 2.87 1.14 -16.73
CA ILE A 50 3.02 0.42 -15.47
C ILE A 50 4.19 -0.57 -15.49
N SER A 51 4.47 -1.22 -16.64
CA SER A 51 5.54 -2.22 -16.76
C SER A 51 6.94 -1.63 -16.62
N GLN A 52 7.10 -0.33 -16.86
CA GLN A 52 8.35 0.41 -16.67
C GLN A 52 8.45 1.06 -15.29
N ILE A 53 7.30 1.32 -14.66
CA ILE A 53 7.21 2.03 -13.37
C ILE A 53 7.42 1.09 -12.19
N ILE A 54 6.92 -0.14 -12.28
CA ILE A 54 6.96 -1.12 -11.20
C ILE A 54 7.86 -2.31 -11.55
N SER A 55 8.46 -2.88 -10.52
CA SER A 55 9.17 -4.15 -10.60
C SER A 55 8.67 -5.04 -9.47
N LEU A 56 7.95 -6.11 -9.79
CA LEU A 56 7.45 -7.03 -8.76
C LEU A 56 8.64 -7.81 -8.15
N PRO A 57 8.65 -8.06 -6.82
CA PRO A 57 7.59 -7.77 -5.85
C PRO A 57 7.74 -6.42 -5.11
N PHE A 58 8.55 -5.47 -5.61
CA PHE A 58 8.85 -4.19 -4.97
C PHE A 58 7.71 -3.16 -5.13
N VAL A 59 6.55 -3.52 -4.58
CA VAL A 59 5.32 -2.70 -4.47
C VAL A 59 4.91 -2.61 -3.01
N ASN A 60 3.90 -1.79 -2.69
CA ASN A 60 3.46 -1.55 -1.30
C ASN A 60 4.62 -1.06 -0.41
N PRO A 61 5.26 0.08 -0.72
CA PRO A 61 6.29 0.67 0.15
C PRO A 61 5.71 0.93 1.55
N LEU A 62 6.45 0.51 2.59
CA LEU A 62 6.02 0.59 3.97
C LEU A 62 6.61 1.81 4.69
N THR A 63 5.80 2.44 5.54
CA THR A 63 6.26 3.43 6.53
C THR A 63 6.59 2.72 7.84
N GLY A 64 7.86 2.64 8.20
CA GLY A 64 8.30 1.94 9.40
C GLY A 64 9.75 1.43 9.29
N PRO A 65 10.18 0.55 10.21
CA PRO A 65 9.41 0.04 11.35
C PRO A 65 9.29 1.07 12.49
N ILE A 66 8.21 0.98 13.25
CA ILE A 66 7.96 1.78 14.45
C ILE A 66 8.21 0.90 15.67
N TYR A 67 9.11 1.32 16.54
CA TYR A 67 9.43 0.60 17.76
C TYR A 67 8.48 1.02 18.89
N VAL A 68 7.76 0.07 19.48
CA VAL A 68 6.86 0.33 20.61
C VAL A 68 7.60 0.02 21.91
N GLU A 69 7.76 1.04 22.77
CA GLU A 69 8.46 0.90 24.05
C GLU A 69 7.79 -0.15 24.94
N GLY A 70 8.58 -1.14 25.38
CA GLY A 70 8.14 -2.18 26.29
C GLY A 70 7.41 -3.36 25.65
N ALA A 71 7.15 -3.34 24.34
CA ALA A 71 6.57 -4.48 23.65
C ALA A 71 7.59 -5.62 23.52
N GLU A 72 7.19 -6.85 23.84
CA GLU A 72 8.02 -8.05 23.76
C GLU A 72 7.32 -9.24 23.09
N LYS A 73 8.09 -10.30 22.81
CA LYS A 73 7.56 -11.52 22.19
C LYS A 73 6.50 -12.15 23.09
N GLY A 74 5.30 -12.33 22.53
CA GLY A 74 4.14 -12.86 23.25
C GLY A 74 3.05 -11.82 23.50
N ASP A 75 3.38 -10.54 23.35
CA ASP A 75 2.40 -9.46 23.42
C ASP A 75 1.53 -9.36 22.17
N THR A 76 0.45 -8.58 22.27
CA THR A 76 -0.41 -8.19 21.15
C THR A 76 -0.49 -6.68 21.06
N LEU A 77 -0.21 -6.12 19.87
CA LEU A 77 -0.43 -4.71 19.61
C LEU A 77 -1.89 -4.47 19.20
N VAL A 78 -2.55 -3.53 19.87
CA VAL A 78 -3.87 -3.03 19.48
C VAL A 78 -3.69 -1.69 18.78
N VAL A 79 -3.93 -1.67 17.47
CA VAL A 79 -3.84 -0.45 16.66
C VAL A 79 -5.24 0.09 16.41
N THR A 80 -5.51 1.31 16.90
CA THR A 80 -6.76 2.03 16.59
C THR A 80 -6.50 3.04 15.49
N ILE A 81 -7.11 2.84 14.32
CA ILE A 81 -7.09 3.84 13.25
C ILE A 81 -8.14 4.89 13.57
N HIS A 82 -7.69 6.10 13.90
CA HIS A 82 -8.59 7.20 14.24
C HIS A 82 -9.20 7.87 13.01
N ASP A 83 -8.39 8.04 11.96
CA ASP A 83 -8.75 8.77 10.76
C ASP A 83 -7.80 8.40 9.61
N ILE A 84 -8.27 8.50 8.36
CA ILE A 84 -7.47 8.30 7.14
C ILE A 84 -7.77 9.45 6.17
N ASN A 85 -6.80 10.36 6.04
CA ASN A 85 -6.86 11.47 5.11
C ASN A 85 -6.08 11.18 3.84
N MET A 86 -6.66 11.57 2.72
CA MET A 86 -5.98 11.51 1.43
C MET A 86 -4.97 12.64 1.28
N THR A 87 -3.86 12.33 0.64
CA THR A 87 -2.84 13.32 0.25
C THR A 87 -2.93 13.71 -1.23
N ARG A 88 -3.86 13.11 -1.97
CA ARG A 88 -4.13 13.34 -3.40
C ARG A 88 -5.64 13.31 -3.66
N ASP A 89 -6.05 13.93 -4.75
CA ASP A 89 -7.41 14.02 -5.25
C ASP A 89 -7.76 12.91 -6.26
N TYR A 90 -6.97 11.83 -6.31
CA TYR A 90 -7.26 10.65 -7.12
C TYR A 90 -6.72 9.36 -6.50
N GLY A 91 -7.39 8.25 -6.82
CA GLY A 91 -6.92 6.89 -6.62
C GLY A 91 -6.36 6.29 -7.90
N VAL A 92 -5.58 5.22 -7.78
CA VAL A 92 -4.98 4.52 -8.91
C VAL A 92 -5.39 3.05 -8.90
N SER A 93 -5.92 2.58 -10.02
CA SER A 93 -6.05 1.15 -10.31
C SER A 93 -5.13 0.79 -11.48
N ALA A 94 -4.59 -0.42 -11.48
CA ALA A 94 -3.79 -0.92 -12.58
C ALA A 94 -4.12 -2.38 -12.91
N LEU A 95 -4.14 -2.71 -14.20
CA LEU A 95 -3.99 -4.08 -14.69
C LEU A 95 -2.50 -4.33 -14.91
N ILE A 96 -1.95 -5.24 -14.13
CA ILE A 96 -0.54 -5.62 -14.19
C ILE A 96 -0.46 -7.00 -14.86
N PRO A 97 0.33 -7.15 -15.93
CA PRO A 97 0.54 -8.46 -16.57
C PRO A 97 0.93 -9.53 -15.54
N ASP A 98 0.33 -10.72 -15.67
CA ASP A 98 0.54 -11.87 -14.77
C ASP A 98 0.23 -11.64 -13.28
N PHE A 99 -0.58 -10.63 -12.95
CA PHE A 99 -1.00 -10.33 -11.58
C PHE A 99 -2.48 -9.95 -11.50
N GLY A 100 -3.30 -10.81 -10.90
CA GLY A 100 -4.73 -10.59 -10.71
C GLY A 100 -5.51 -11.87 -10.44
N GLY A 101 -6.78 -11.74 -10.11
CA GLY A 101 -7.65 -12.89 -9.79
C GLY A 101 -8.28 -13.60 -11.00
N LEU A 102 -8.32 -12.94 -12.16
CA LEU A 102 -8.99 -13.43 -13.38
C LEU A 102 -8.00 -13.58 -14.56
N CYS A 103 -6.73 -13.81 -14.27
CA CYS A 103 -5.68 -14.04 -15.27
C CYS A 103 -4.72 -15.14 -14.80
N GLY A 104 -3.86 -15.61 -15.71
CA GLY A 104 -2.67 -16.37 -15.29
C GLY A 104 -1.76 -15.53 -14.40
N THR A 105 -1.01 -16.18 -13.52
CA THR A 105 0.00 -15.54 -12.68
C THR A 105 1.24 -16.43 -12.56
N VAL A 106 2.29 -15.90 -11.93
CA VAL A 106 3.50 -16.70 -11.61
C VAL A 106 3.21 -17.88 -10.68
N PHE A 107 2.12 -17.82 -9.91
CA PHE A 107 1.66 -18.91 -9.03
C PHE A 107 0.60 -19.80 -9.69
N THR A 108 -0.36 -19.20 -10.39
CA THR A 108 -1.40 -19.89 -11.15
C THR A 108 -1.02 -19.89 -12.62
N ARG A 109 -0.10 -20.78 -12.97
CA ARG A 109 0.52 -20.79 -14.31
C ARG A 109 -0.46 -21.29 -15.36
N THR A 110 -0.62 -20.48 -16.40
CA THR A 110 -1.45 -20.78 -17.57
C THR A 110 -0.67 -20.49 -18.85
N LEU A 111 -1.19 -20.87 -20.02
CA LEU A 111 -0.52 -20.64 -21.32
C LEU A 111 -1.11 -19.48 -22.12
N GLN A 112 -2.11 -18.80 -21.55
CA GLN A 112 -2.76 -17.65 -22.15
C GLN A 112 -1.81 -16.45 -22.10
N GLU A 113 -1.89 -15.61 -23.13
CA GLU A 113 -1.25 -14.29 -23.10
C GLU A 113 -1.75 -13.48 -21.89
N PRO A 114 -0.89 -12.67 -21.26
CA PRO A 114 -1.29 -11.84 -20.13
C PRO A 114 -2.32 -10.79 -20.56
N LEU A 115 -3.11 -10.32 -19.59
CA LEU A 115 -4.00 -9.19 -19.84
C LEU A 115 -3.17 -7.95 -20.20
N PRO A 116 -3.64 -7.12 -21.15
CA PRO A 116 -2.95 -5.88 -21.49
C PRO A 116 -2.80 -4.99 -20.26
N ALA A 117 -1.61 -4.44 -20.09
CA ALA A 117 -1.33 -3.45 -19.07
C ALA A 117 -2.25 -2.24 -19.22
N LYS A 118 -2.77 -1.71 -18.11
CA LYS A 118 -3.65 -0.54 -18.12
C LYS A 118 -3.56 0.20 -16.80
N VAL A 119 -3.44 1.52 -16.86
CA VAL A 119 -3.59 2.41 -15.71
C VAL A 119 -4.96 3.09 -15.77
N MET A 120 -5.59 3.26 -14.61
CA MET A 120 -6.82 4.02 -14.45
C MET A 120 -6.66 4.95 -13.25
N LEU A 121 -6.86 6.25 -13.48
CA LEU A 121 -6.95 7.24 -12.43
C LEU A 121 -8.42 7.47 -12.10
N HIS A 122 -8.75 7.48 -10.81
CA HIS A 122 -10.10 7.68 -10.30
C HIS A 122 -10.14 8.98 -9.51
N PRO A 123 -10.65 10.09 -10.07
CA PRO A 123 -10.80 11.35 -9.34
C PRO A 123 -11.63 11.16 -8.07
N ILE A 124 -11.28 11.89 -7.02
CA ILE A 124 -11.94 11.83 -5.72
C ILE A 124 -12.35 13.25 -5.34
N ASN A 125 -13.64 13.43 -5.13
CA ASN A 125 -14.26 14.72 -4.85
C ASN A 125 -15.26 14.59 -3.69
N GLU A 126 -16.00 15.66 -3.40
CA GLU A 126 -16.97 15.69 -2.29
C GLU A 126 -18.12 14.68 -2.44
N GLU A 127 -18.44 14.26 -3.66
CA GLU A 127 -19.49 13.26 -3.93
C GLU A 127 -18.96 11.82 -3.77
N GLY A 128 -17.65 11.61 -3.80
CA GLY A 128 -16.98 10.32 -3.68
C GLY A 128 -15.94 10.07 -4.78
N ILE A 129 -15.70 8.80 -5.07
CA ILE A 129 -14.74 8.33 -6.07
C ILE A 129 -15.45 8.19 -7.42
N VAL A 130 -14.95 8.89 -8.44
CA VAL A 130 -15.42 8.77 -9.82
C VAL A 130 -14.71 7.59 -10.48
N PHE A 131 -15.41 6.47 -10.64
CA PHE A 131 -14.85 5.28 -11.29
C PHE A 131 -14.53 5.52 -12.77
N SER A 132 -15.44 6.17 -13.50
CA SER A 132 -15.28 6.51 -14.92
C SER A 132 -16.26 7.62 -15.32
N GLU A 133 -15.76 8.65 -16.01
CA GLU A 133 -16.61 9.71 -16.58
C GLU A 133 -17.46 9.24 -17.77
N ASN A 134 -17.06 8.14 -18.41
CA ASN A 134 -17.71 7.61 -19.61
C ASN A 134 -18.81 6.58 -19.29
N LEU A 135 -18.85 6.10 -18.05
CA LEU A 135 -19.84 5.11 -17.60
C LEU A 135 -20.86 5.80 -16.70
N LYS A 136 -22.12 5.37 -16.79
CA LYS A 136 -23.19 5.85 -15.91
C LYS A 136 -23.12 5.14 -14.55
N ILE A 137 -22.03 5.35 -13.82
CA ILE A 137 -21.80 4.81 -12.48
C ILE A 137 -21.84 6.00 -11.51
N PRO A 138 -22.70 5.97 -10.48
CA PRO A 138 -22.72 7.04 -9.48
C PRO A 138 -21.38 7.09 -8.72
N PRO A 139 -20.99 8.25 -8.16
CA PRO A 139 -19.83 8.35 -7.29
C PRO A 139 -19.85 7.26 -6.19
N ILE A 140 -18.73 6.58 -6.03
CA ILE A 140 -18.57 5.51 -5.04
C ILE A 140 -18.22 6.15 -3.69
N PRO A 141 -18.89 5.80 -2.59
CA PRO A 141 -18.56 6.33 -1.27
C PRO A 141 -17.09 6.12 -0.92
N TYR A 142 -16.49 7.13 -0.28
CA TYR A 142 -15.11 7.05 0.19
C TYR A 142 -15.05 6.26 1.51
N GLU A 143 -14.52 5.04 1.43
CA GLU A 143 -14.36 4.11 2.56
C GLU A 143 -12.90 3.65 2.67
N PRO A 144 -11.99 4.50 3.17
CA PRO A 144 -10.57 4.20 3.20
C PRO A 144 -10.22 3.11 4.23
N PHE A 145 -9.23 2.31 3.89
CA PHE A 145 -8.62 1.32 4.79
C PHE A 145 -7.14 1.12 4.45
N TYR A 146 -6.38 0.54 5.36
CA TYR A 146 -4.98 0.16 5.10
C TYR A 146 -4.88 -1.27 4.58
N GLY A 147 -4.27 -1.45 3.40
CA GLY A 147 -4.05 -2.76 2.80
C GLY A 147 -2.92 -3.57 3.44
N THR A 148 -1.81 -2.91 3.82
CA THR A 148 -0.66 -3.57 4.45
C THR A 148 -0.37 -2.94 5.81
N ILE A 149 -0.53 -3.73 6.87
CA ILE A 149 -0.16 -3.39 8.24
C ILE A 149 0.29 -4.68 8.93
N GLY A 150 1.41 -4.64 9.66
CA GLY A 150 1.94 -5.85 10.29
C GLY A 150 3.12 -5.56 11.21
N THR A 151 3.44 -6.54 12.05
CA THR A 151 4.59 -6.54 12.94
C THR A 151 5.69 -7.44 12.39
N ALA A 152 6.94 -7.16 12.75
CA ALA A 152 8.06 -8.00 12.35
C ALA A 152 7.87 -9.44 12.87
N PRO A 153 8.05 -10.48 12.02
CA PRO A 153 8.26 -11.84 12.49
C PRO A 153 9.58 -11.95 13.27
N GLU A 154 9.78 -13.07 13.97
CA GLU A 154 10.92 -13.24 14.89
C GLU A 154 12.27 -13.24 14.16
N ILE A 155 12.36 -13.94 13.02
CA ILE A 155 13.60 -14.05 12.25
C ILE A 155 13.38 -13.86 10.74
N GLU A 156 12.16 -13.99 10.22
CA GLU A 156 11.92 -13.90 8.78
C GLU A 156 11.91 -12.44 8.29
N ALA A 157 11.95 -12.27 6.97
CA ALA A 157 11.59 -11.01 6.32
C ALA A 157 10.58 -11.33 5.22
N ILE A 158 9.33 -10.91 5.41
CA ILE A 158 8.22 -11.22 4.52
C ILE A 158 7.97 -10.03 3.61
N SER A 159 7.81 -10.27 2.30
CA SER A 159 7.51 -9.21 1.34
C SER A 159 6.22 -8.46 1.72
N SER A 160 6.21 -7.14 1.53
CA SER A 160 5.00 -6.29 1.69
C SER A 160 3.85 -6.64 0.72
N LEU A 161 4.11 -7.50 -0.27
CA LEU A 161 3.12 -8.04 -1.20
C LEU A 161 2.43 -9.32 -0.66
N ALA A 162 2.98 -9.96 0.37
CA ALA A 162 2.46 -11.20 0.93
C ALA A 162 1.89 -10.95 2.33
N PRO A 163 0.66 -11.45 2.65
CA PRO A 163 0.21 -11.55 4.03
C PRO A 163 0.87 -12.75 4.73
N GLY A 164 0.95 -12.73 6.06
CA GLY A 164 1.48 -13.83 6.86
C GLY A 164 1.79 -13.44 8.30
#